data_AF-A0A654ZNC1-F1
#
_entry.id   AF-A0A654ZNC1-F1
#
_cell.length_a   1.000
_cell.length_b   1.000
_cell.length_c   1.000
_cell.angle_alpha   90.00
_cell.angle_beta   90.00
_cell.angle_gamma   90.00
#
_symmetry.space_group_name_H-M   'P 1'
#
loop_
_entity.id
_entity.type
_entity.pdbx_description
1 polymer ?
#
loop_
_entity_poly.entity_id
_entity_poly.type
_entity_poly.pdbx_seq_one_letter_code
_entity_poly.pdbx_strand_id
1 'polypeptide(L)'
;MAAVLTALNNTPEGALLLPSGNYNQWDLVPMIRPSSGTAPGGKPAPKPQHAVFFTNMGMLGMNVGLDVRVIDQIGLVNPLAAHTERLKHARIGHDKNLFPDWVIADGPWVKWYPGIPGYIDQQWVTQAEAALQCPATRAVLNSVRAPITLHRFLSNVLHSYEFTRYRIDRVPRYELVRCGLDVPDGPGPPPRE
;
A
#
# COMPACT_ATOMS: atom_id res chain seq x y z
N MET A 1 17.77 2.26 12.45
CA MET A 1 18.07 2.04 11.01
C MET A 1 18.72 0.70 10.74
N ALA A 2 19.70 0.22 11.53
CA ALA A 2 20.29 -1.11 11.33
C ALA A 2 19.25 -2.24 11.15
N ALA A 3 18.20 -2.24 11.99
CA ALA A 3 17.11 -3.23 11.91
C ALA A 3 16.40 -3.28 10.53
N VAL A 4 16.27 -2.16 9.80
CA VAL A 4 15.65 -2.19 8.46
C VAL A 4 16.55 -2.91 7.46
N LEU A 5 17.86 -2.68 7.52
CA LEU A 5 18.83 -3.35 6.65
C LEU A 5 18.90 -4.85 6.95
N THR A 6 18.89 -5.21 8.23
CA THR A 6 18.80 -6.62 8.65
C THR A 6 17.54 -7.28 8.11
N ALA A 7 16.38 -6.64 8.24
CA ALA A 7 15.11 -7.18 7.73
C ALA A 7 15.10 -7.34 6.21
N LEU A 8 15.61 -6.35 5.46
CA LEU A 8 15.74 -6.42 4.00
C LEU A 8 16.67 -7.57 3.58
N ASN A 9 17.84 -7.70 4.21
CA ASN A 9 18.79 -8.78 3.91
C ASN A 9 18.23 -10.17 4.24
N ASN A 10 17.39 -10.28 5.25
CA ASN A 10 16.75 -11.54 5.66
C ASN A 10 15.51 -11.89 4.82
N THR A 11 15.08 -11.02 3.90
CA THR A 11 13.90 -11.23 3.04
C THR A 11 14.25 -11.13 1.55
N PRO A 12 15.15 -11.98 1.02
CA PRO A 12 15.59 -11.89 -0.38
C PRO A 12 14.45 -12.05 -1.40
N GLU A 13 13.34 -12.69 -0.99
CA GLU A 13 12.15 -12.91 -1.82
C GLU A 13 11.20 -11.70 -1.86
N GLY A 14 11.49 -10.62 -1.13
CA GLY A 14 10.68 -9.41 -1.06
C GLY A 14 9.69 -9.42 0.10
N ALA A 15 9.53 -8.25 0.73
CA ALA A 15 8.61 -8.06 1.84
C ALA A 15 8.19 -6.59 2.00
N LEU A 16 6.99 -6.40 2.54
CA LEU A 16 6.59 -5.15 3.16
C LEU A 16 7.02 -5.16 4.63
N LEU A 17 7.73 -4.12 5.04
CA LEU A 17 8.20 -3.90 6.40
C LEU A 17 7.29 -2.88 7.09
N LEU A 18 6.63 -3.31 8.15
CA LEU A 18 5.78 -2.51 9.03
C LEU A 18 6.53 -2.17 10.33
N PRO A 19 6.33 -0.99 10.92
CA PRO A 19 7.04 -0.58 12.11
C PRO A 19 6.49 -1.35 13.31
N SER A 20 7.34 -2.13 13.96
CA SER A 20 6.95 -2.79 15.22
C SER A 20 6.83 -1.76 16.36
N GLY A 21 6.03 -2.07 17.37
CA GLY A 21 5.82 -1.17 18.51
C GLY A 21 7.09 -0.88 19.34
N ASN A 22 8.14 -1.71 19.22
CA ASN A 22 9.41 -1.51 19.92
C ASN A 22 10.50 -0.85 19.06
N TYR A 23 10.25 -0.66 17.75
CA TYR A 23 11.17 -0.04 16.77
C TYR A 23 12.57 -0.69 16.63
N ASN A 24 12.82 -1.81 17.31
CA ASN A 24 14.07 -2.56 17.24
C ASN A 24 14.00 -3.70 16.21
N GLN A 25 12.80 -3.97 15.70
CA GLN A 25 12.53 -4.92 14.62
C GLN A 25 11.45 -4.39 13.69
N TRP A 26 11.23 -5.10 12.58
CA TRP A 26 10.17 -4.81 11.62
C TRP A 26 9.23 -6.01 11.55
N ASP A 27 7.93 -5.75 11.56
CA ASP A 27 6.95 -6.78 11.29
C ASP A 27 6.87 -6.96 9.78
N LEU A 28 6.90 -8.20 9.32
CA LEU A 28 7.07 -8.53 7.91
C LEU A 28 5.75 -9.04 7.32
N VAL A 29 5.44 -8.55 6.12
CA VAL A 29 4.42 -9.14 5.25
C VAL A 29 5.11 -9.61 3.97
N PRO A 30 5.21 -10.92 3.71
CA PRO A 30 5.89 -11.44 2.53
C PRO A 30 5.22 -10.97 1.23
N MET A 31 6.00 -10.90 0.15
CA MET A 31 5.45 -10.76 -1.20
C MET A 31 4.75 -12.08 -1.62
N ILE A 32 3.60 -11.98 -2.29
CA ILE A 32 2.98 -13.15 -2.94
C ILE A 32 3.88 -13.61 -4.08
N ARG A 33 4.27 -14.88 -4.04
CA ARG A 33 5.10 -15.54 -5.06
C ARG A 33 4.32 -16.73 -5.63
N PRO A 34 4.43 -17.01 -6.95
CA PRO A 34 3.90 -18.25 -7.51
C PRO A 34 4.62 -19.46 -6.89
N SER A 35 3.88 -20.46 -6.44
CA SER A 35 4.44 -21.69 -5.83
C SER A 35 5.36 -22.46 -6.80
N SER A 36 5.10 -22.37 -8.11
CA SER A 36 5.87 -23.02 -9.17
C SER A 36 7.12 -22.24 -9.63
N GLY A 37 7.42 -21.08 -9.04
CA GLY A 37 8.46 -20.17 -9.52
C GLY A 37 8.16 -19.52 -10.89
N THR A 38 7.00 -19.82 -11.47
CA THR A 38 6.56 -19.34 -12.79
C THR A 38 5.19 -18.69 -12.64
N ALA A 39 5.03 -17.47 -13.15
CA ALA A 39 3.73 -16.80 -13.15
C ALA A 39 2.76 -17.49 -14.12
N PRO A 40 1.43 -17.33 -13.96
CA PRO A 40 0.44 -17.86 -14.88
C PRO A 40 0.79 -17.53 -16.35
N GLY A 41 0.74 -18.53 -17.22
CA GLY A 41 1.11 -18.40 -18.63
C GLY A 41 2.61 -18.53 -18.94
N GLY A 42 3.40 -19.17 -18.06
CA GLY A 42 4.79 -19.53 -18.35
C GLY A 42 5.79 -18.37 -18.24
N LYS A 43 5.37 -17.21 -17.72
CA LYS A 43 6.25 -16.05 -17.55
C LYS A 43 7.13 -16.21 -16.31
N PRO A 44 8.35 -15.67 -16.29
CA PRO A 44 9.17 -15.62 -15.07
C PRO A 44 8.39 -14.97 -13.92
N ALA A 45 8.57 -15.49 -12.71
CA ALA A 45 7.98 -14.86 -11.53
C ALA A 45 8.40 -13.37 -11.44
N PRO A 46 7.52 -12.49 -10.92
CA PRO A 46 7.87 -11.10 -10.70
C PRO A 46 9.14 -10.99 -9.86
N LYS A 47 10.00 -10.00 -10.14
CA LYS A 47 11.16 -9.73 -9.29
C LYS A 47 10.69 -9.47 -7.84
N PRO A 48 11.45 -9.92 -6.84
CA PRO A 48 11.25 -9.52 -5.45
C PRO A 48 11.07 -8.00 -5.33
N GLN A 49 10.11 -7.58 -4.51
CA GLN A 49 9.86 -6.17 -4.21
C GLN A 49 9.93 -5.96 -2.72
N HIS A 50 10.56 -4.87 -2.31
CA HIS A 50 10.58 -4.41 -0.93
C HIS A 50 9.84 -3.09 -0.80
N ALA A 51 9.07 -2.95 0.26
CA ALA A 51 8.51 -1.68 0.67
C ALA A 51 8.69 -1.47 2.18
N VAL A 52 8.99 -0.24 2.59
CA VAL A 52 9.03 0.13 4.00
C VAL A 52 7.93 1.16 4.26
N PHE A 53 6.98 0.80 5.12
CA PHE A 53 5.90 1.67 5.53
C PHE A 53 6.24 2.36 6.85
N PHE A 54 6.55 3.64 6.84
CA PHE A 54 6.95 4.34 8.07
C PHE A 54 6.80 5.86 7.96
N THR A 55 6.70 6.58 9.06
CA THR A 55 6.61 8.06 9.02
C THR A 55 7.95 8.73 8.73
N ASN A 56 9.08 8.16 9.19
CA ASN A 56 10.40 8.82 9.07
C ASN A 56 11.07 8.52 7.72
N MET A 57 10.43 8.98 6.65
CA MET A 57 10.78 8.67 5.26
C MET A 57 12.15 9.18 4.82
N GLY A 58 12.54 10.38 5.28
CA GLY A 58 13.85 10.94 4.95
C GLY A 58 15.00 10.07 5.44
N MET A 59 14.90 9.53 6.66
CA MET A 59 15.90 8.61 7.19
C MET A 59 15.93 7.30 6.41
N LEU A 60 14.77 6.74 6.06
CA LEU A 60 14.70 5.53 5.26
C LEU A 60 15.29 5.73 3.88
N GLY A 61 14.86 6.76 3.14
CA GLY A 61 15.34 7.05 1.79
C GLY A 61 16.86 7.28 1.70
N MET A 62 17.50 7.75 2.77
CA MET A 62 18.95 7.91 2.82
C MET A 62 19.72 6.61 3.14
N ASN A 63 19.05 5.57 3.65
CA ASN A 63 19.70 4.36 4.16
C ASN A 63 19.37 3.09 3.37
N VAL A 64 18.26 3.04 2.62
CA VAL A 64 17.86 1.85 1.85
C VAL A 64 18.29 1.93 0.38
N GLY A 65 18.28 0.80 -0.32
CA GLY A 65 18.60 0.73 -1.75
C GLY A 65 17.55 1.42 -2.62
N LEU A 66 17.93 1.77 -3.86
CA LEU A 66 17.05 2.41 -4.85
C LEU A 66 15.89 1.51 -5.32
N ASP A 67 16.00 0.22 -5.08
CA ASP A 67 15.02 -0.83 -5.34
C ASP A 67 13.99 -1.00 -4.22
N VAL A 68 14.16 -0.31 -3.08
CA VAL A 68 13.24 -0.35 -1.95
C VAL A 68 12.26 0.82 -2.04
N ARG A 69 10.96 0.51 -2.08
CA ARG A 69 9.91 1.54 -2.07
C ARG A 69 9.72 2.08 -0.64
N VAL A 70 9.72 3.39 -0.51
CA VAL A 70 9.55 4.07 0.78
C VAL A 70 8.19 4.77 0.79
N ILE A 71 7.30 4.39 1.71
CA ILE A 71 5.91 4.88 1.80
C ILE A 71 5.52 5.20 3.24
N ASP A 72 4.61 6.14 3.45
CA ASP A 72 4.20 6.57 4.78
C ASP A 72 2.69 6.59 5.01
N GLN A 73 2.33 6.64 6.28
CA GLN A 73 0.94 6.76 6.74
C GLN A 73 0.38 8.19 6.67
N ILE A 74 1.22 9.21 6.56
CA ILE A 74 0.81 10.62 6.66
C ILE A 74 0.66 11.32 5.29
N GLY A 75 0.90 10.62 4.19
CA GLY A 75 0.70 11.09 2.82
C GLY A 75 1.79 12.00 2.26
N LEU A 76 3.04 11.88 2.72
CA LEU A 76 4.18 12.63 2.15
C LEU A 76 4.77 11.96 0.90
N VAL A 77 4.89 10.64 0.89
CA VAL A 77 5.45 9.84 -0.21
C VAL A 77 4.54 8.66 -0.60
N ASN A 78 3.42 8.47 0.10
CA ASN A 78 2.38 7.52 -0.29
C ASN A 78 1.19 8.25 -0.96
N PRO A 79 0.97 8.07 -2.28
CA PRO A 79 -0.14 8.71 -2.98
C PRO A 79 -1.51 8.37 -2.39
N LEU A 80 -1.71 7.15 -1.89
CA LEU A 80 -2.98 6.75 -1.30
C LEU A 80 -3.25 7.53 0.00
N ALA A 81 -2.27 7.59 0.89
CA ALA A 81 -2.36 8.36 2.13
C ALA A 81 -2.47 9.88 1.86
N ALA A 82 -1.86 10.37 0.78
CA ALA A 82 -1.98 11.78 0.38
C ALA A 82 -3.44 12.17 0.07
N HIS A 83 -4.28 11.21 -0.32
CA HIS A 83 -5.70 11.42 -0.58
C HIS A 83 -6.60 11.04 0.60
N THR A 84 -6.12 10.82 1.82
CA THR A 84 -7.02 10.75 2.99
C THR A 84 -7.36 12.13 3.53
N GLU A 85 -8.49 12.23 4.23
CA GLU A 85 -8.83 13.43 4.98
C GLU A 85 -7.85 13.73 6.12
N ARG A 86 -7.76 15.02 6.47
CA ARG A 86 -6.97 15.46 7.62
C ARG A 86 -7.69 15.10 8.93
N LEU A 87 -6.95 14.61 9.91
CA LEU A 87 -7.41 14.40 11.28
C LEU A 87 -7.51 15.76 11.98
N LYS A 88 -8.69 16.08 12.47
CA LYS A 88 -8.90 17.30 13.27
C LYS A 88 -8.06 17.23 14.54
N HIS A 89 -7.44 18.35 14.91
CA HIS A 89 -6.60 18.51 16.11
C HIS A 89 -5.32 17.66 16.16
N ALA A 90 -4.92 17.03 15.05
CA ALA A 90 -3.59 16.44 14.92
C ALA A 90 -2.52 17.51 14.64
N ARG A 91 -1.25 17.12 14.75
CA ARG A 91 -0.11 17.98 14.42
C ARG A 91 -0.15 18.35 12.94
N ILE A 92 -0.15 19.65 12.63
CA ILE A 92 -0.15 20.16 11.25
C ILE A 92 1.03 19.54 10.46
N GLY A 93 0.73 19.00 9.28
CA GLY A 93 1.70 18.32 8.43
C GLY A 93 1.98 16.86 8.83
N HIS A 94 1.40 16.38 9.92
CA HIS A 94 1.38 14.98 10.38
C HIS A 94 -0.06 14.58 10.76
N ASP A 95 -1.04 15.22 10.13
CA ASP A 95 -2.45 15.14 10.44
C ASP A 95 -3.19 14.25 9.45
N LYS A 96 -2.53 13.20 8.97
CA LYS A 96 -3.14 12.09 8.23
C LYS A 96 -2.64 10.79 8.82
N ASN A 97 -3.41 9.74 8.66
CA ASN A 97 -3.02 8.42 9.15
C ASN A 97 -3.77 7.34 8.37
N LEU A 98 -3.14 6.83 7.32
CA LEU A 98 -3.57 5.67 6.57
C LEU A 98 -3.17 4.40 7.34
N PHE A 99 -4.09 3.45 7.46
CA PHE A 99 -3.84 2.20 8.17
C PHE A 99 -2.97 1.23 7.33
N PRO A 100 -2.15 0.37 7.97
CA PRO A 100 -1.32 -0.61 7.27
C PRO A 100 -2.10 -1.55 6.34
N ASP A 101 -3.38 -1.83 6.65
CA ASP A 101 -4.26 -2.69 5.86
C ASP A 101 -4.36 -2.22 4.40
N TRP A 102 -4.40 -0.91 4.17
CA TRP A 102 -4.40 -0.33 2.83
C TRP A 102 -3.11 -0.58 2.06
N VAL A 103 -1.98 -0.59 2.75
CA VAL A 103 -0.67 -0.82 2.14
C VAL A 103 -0.51 -2.28 1.77
N ILE A 104 -0.99 -3.18 2.63
CA ILE A 104 -1.08 -4.62 2.36
C ILE A 104 -1.97 -4.86 1.14
N ALA A 105 -3.14 -4.23 1.09
CA ALA A 105 -4.08 -4.33 -0.02
C ALA A 105 -3.53 -3.76 -1.35
N ASP A 106 -2.85 -2.62 -1.32
CA ASP A 106 -2.39 -1.89 -2.50
C ASP A 106 -1.16 -2.51 -3.19
N GLY A 107 -0.47 -3.44 -2.52
CA GLY A 107 0.74 -4.05 -3.04
C GLY A 107 0.62 -5.56 -3.32
N PRO A 108 1.70 -6.16 -3.85
CA PRO A 108 1.78 -7.58 -4.16
C PRO A 108 2.05 -8.43 -2.90
N TRP A 109 1.51 -8.05 -1.75
CA TRP A 109 1.80 -8.65 -0.46
C TRP A 109 0.81 -9.76 -0.12
N VAL A 110 1.21 -10.69 0.75
CA VAL A 110 0.29 -11.67 1.32
C VAL A 110 -0.79 -10.93 2.11
N LYS A 111 -2.02 -11.40 1.99
CA LYS A 111 -3.21 -10.70 2.51
C LYS A 111 -3.99 -11.50 3.54
N TRP A 112 -3.43 -12.64 3.98
CA TRP A 112 -4.09 -13.59 4.86
C TRP A 112 -3.14 -14.10 5.93
N TYR A 113 -3.71 -14.55 7.05
CA TYR A 113 -2.95 -15.22 8.11
C TYR A 113 -2.41 -16.58 7.61
N PRO A 114 -1.18 -17.00 7.98
CA PRO A 114 -0.23 -16.36 8.91
C PRO A 114 0.75 -15.37 8.27
N GLY A 115 0.55 -14.97 7.00
CA GLY A 115 1.49 -14.09 6.30
C GLY A 115 1.37 -12.60 6.66
N ILE A 116 0.23 -12.17 7.21
CA ILE A 116 0.07 -10.84 7.82
C ILE A 116 0.24 -10.94 9.36
N PRO A 117 0.80 -9.90 10.02
CA PRO A 117 0.87 -9.86 11.48
C PRO A 117 -0.51 -10.01 12.13
N GLY A 118 -0.59 -10.74 13.26
CA GLY A 118 -1.88 -11.08 13.88
C GLY A 118 -2.69 -9.91 14.44
N TYR A 119 -2.12 -8.71 14.51
CA TYR A 119 -2.85 -7.49 14.90
C TYR A 119 -3.48 -6.75 13.70
N ILE A 120 -3.22 -7.19 12.47
CA ILE A 120 -3.83 -6.67 11.25
C ILE A 120 -5.15 -7.41 11.00
N ASP A 121 -6.21 -6.66 10.72
CA ASP A 121 -7.52 -7.23 10.45
C ASP A 121 -7.63 -7.65 8.97
N GLN A 122 -7.65 -8.97 8.73
CA GLN A 122 -7.77 -9.52 7.38
C GLN A 122 -9.04 -9.05 6.64
N GLN A 123 -10.13 -8.76 7.37
CA GLN A 123 -11.34 -8.22 6.76
C GLN A 123 -11.11 -6.79 6.26
N TRP A 124 -10.35 -5.97 7.00
CA TRP A 124 -10.01 -4.61 6.56
C TRP A 124 -9.10 -4.63 5.33
N VAL A 125 -8.14 -5.56 5.26
CA VAL A 125 -7.33 -5.77 4.04
C VAL A 125 -8.23 -6.13 2.85
N THR A 126 -9.16 -7.06 3.03
CA THR A 126 -10.11 -7.49 1.98
C THR A 126 -10.99 -6.33 1.51
N GLN A 127 -11.53 -5.55 2.45
CA GLN A 127 -12.34 -4.38 2.15
C GLN A 127 -11.52 -3.29 1.45
N ALA A 128 -10.27 -3.08 1.85
CA ALA A 128 -9.37 -2.13 1.21
C ALA A 128 -9.05 -2.55 -0.23
N GLU A 129 -8.80 -3.85 -0.49
CA GLU A 129 -8.61 -4.35 -1.85
C GLU A 129 -9.82 -4.09 -2.74
N ALA A 130 -11.03 -4.32 -2.23
CA ALA A 130 -12.27 -4.01 -2.93
C ALA A 130 -12.42 -2.49 -3.17
N ALA A 131 -12.14 -1.67 -2.15
CA ALA A 131 -12.24 -0.22 -2.23
C ALA A 131 -11.26 0.40 -3.23
N LEU A 132 -10.07 -0.18 -3.39
CA LEU A 132 -9.10 0.22 -4.41
C LEU A 132 -9.62 0.03 -5.84
N GLN A 133 -10.68 -0.76 -6.06
CA GLN A 133 -11.32 -0.90 -7.37
C GLN A 133 -12.23 0.27 -7.74
N CYS A 134 -12.51 1.18 -6.79
CA CYS A 134 -13.32 2.36 -7.05
C CYS A 134 -12.80 3.15 -8.27
N PRO A 135 -13.63 3.45 -9.29
CA PRO A 135 -13.16 4.08 -10.52
C PRO A 135 -12.39 5.39 -10.30
N ALA A 136 -12.86 6.22 -9.36
CA ALA A 136 -12.21 7.48 -9.00
C ALA A 136 -10.85 7.24 -8.31
N THR A 137 -10.75 6.26 -7.39
CA THR A 137 -9.48 5.87 -6.76
C THR A 137 -8.49 5.42 -7.82
N ARG A 138 -8.92 4.54 -8.73
CA ARG A 138 -8.08 4.05 -9.83
C ARG A 138 -7.63 5.17 -10.75
N ALA A 139 -8.49 6.12 -11.09
CA ALA A 139 -8.14 7.26 -11.93
C ALA A 139 -7.04 8.12 -11.29
N VAL A 140 -7.19 8.47 -10.01
CA VAL A 140 -6.20 9.27 -9.27
C VAL A 140 -4.89 8.51 -9.12
N LEU A 141 -4.91 7.23 -8.72
CA LEU A 141 -3.69 6.44 -8.59
C LEU A 141 -2.99 6.23 -9.94
N ASN A 142 -3.75 6.05 -11.02
CA ASN A 142 -3.19 5.94 -12.37
C ASN A 142 -2.56 7.25 -12.85
N SER A 143 -2.99 8.41 -12.35
CA SER A 143 -2.36 9.69 -12.68
C SER A 143 -0.88 9.75 -12.26
N VAL A 144 -0.50 8.99 -11.22
CA VAL A 144 0.87 8.94 -10.69
C VAL A 144 1.59 7.61 -10.95
N ARG A 145 0.86 6.50 -11.14
CA ARG A 145 1.46 5.16 -11.32
C ARG A 145 1.57 4.71 -12.77
N ALA A 146 0.69 5.17 -13.65
CA ALA A 146 0.69 4.72 -15.03
C ALA A 146 1.84 5.37 -15.82
N PRO A 147 2.40 4.69 -16.84
CA PRO A 147 3.37 5.30 -17.73
C PRO A 147 2.85 6.61 -18.34
N ILE A 148 3.71 7.63 -18.40
CA ILE A 148 3.35 8.95 -18.92
C ILE A 148 3.38 8.94 -20.45
N THR A 149 2.23 8.66 -21.05
CA THR A 149 2.00 8.84 -22.49
C THR A 149 1.52 10.27 -22.77
N LEU A 150 1.55 10.73 -24.03
CA LEU A 150 1.00 12.04 -24.39
C LEU A 150 -0.46 12.20 -23.97
N HIS A 151 -1.27 11.16 -24.18
CA HIS A 151 -2.66 11.13 -23.72
C HIS A 151 -2.77 11.23 -22.19
N ARG A 152 -1.94 10.48 -21.44
CA ARG A 152 -1.92 10.54 -19.97
C ARG A 152 -1.49 11.91 -19.47
N PHE A 153 -0.48 12.51 -20.09
CA PHE A 153 0.02 13.84 -19.74
C PHE A 153 -1.10 14.88 -19.86
N LEU A 154 -1.79 14.94 -21.01
CA LEU A 154 -2.89 15.88 -21.23
C LEU A 154 -4.06 15.61 -20.26
N SER A 155 -4.42 14.34 -20.04
CA SER A 155 -5.45 13.96 -19.07
C SER A 155 -5.08 14.41 -17.65
N ASN A 156 -3.85 14.19 -17.20
CA ASN A 156 -3.39 14.62 -15.88
C ASN A 156 -3.43 16.15 -15.72
N VAL A 157 -3.09 16.92 -16.76
CA VAL A 157 -3.18 18.39 -16.73
C VAL A 157 -4.64 18.85 -16.62
N LEU A 158 -5.52 18.32 -17.48
CA LEU A 158 -6.94 18.69 -17.51
C LEU A 158 -7.68 18.33 -16.22
N HIS A 159 -7.39 17.16 -15.64
CA HIS A 159 -8.04 16.67 -14.42
C HIS A 159 -7.26 17.00 -13.14
N SER A 160 -6.20 17.80 -13.22
CA SER A 160 -5.32 18.10 -12.08
C SER A 160 -6.07 18.62 -10.85
N TYR A 161 -7.04 19.52 -11.05
CA TYR A 161 -7.85 20.07 -9.97
C TYR A 161 -8.72 19.00 -9.31
N GLU A 162 -9.42 18.18 -10.09
CA GLU A 162 -10.28 17.10 -9.61
C GLU A 162 -9.49 16.06 -8.84
N PHE A 163 -8.36 15.61 -9.41
CA PHE A 163 -7.46 14.65 -8.75
C PHE A 163 -6.89 15.22 -7.45
N THR A 164 -6.50 16.49 -7.42
CA THR A 164 -5.99 17.14 -6.20
C THR A 164 -7.05 17.23 -5.10
N ARG A 165 -8.33 17.44 -5.46
CA ARG A 165 -9.45 17.55 -4.52
C ARG A 165 -9.98 16.21 -4.06
N TYR A 166 -9.75 15.14 -4.82
CA TYR A 166 -10.22 13.81 -4.50
C TYR A 166 -9.71 13.32 -3.13
N ARG A 167 -10.62 12.74 -2.34
CA ARG A 167 -10.30 12.12 -1.05
C ARG A 167 -10.87 10.72 -0.99
N ILE A 168 -10.23 9.82 -0.27
CA ILE A 168 -10.80 8.54 0.19
C ILE A 168 -11.11 8.63 1.68
N ASP A 169 -12.06 7.83 2.15
CA ASP A 169 -12.14 7.51 3.56
C ASP A 169 -11.04 6.48 3.91
N ARG A 170 -10.33 6.70 5.02
CA ARG A 170 -9.30 5.78 5.48
C ARG A 170 -9.87 4.52 6.12
N VAL A 171 -11.15 4.51 6.49
CA VAL A 171 -11.86 3.31 6.97
C VAL A 171 -12.40 2.57 5.74
N PRO A 172 -11.89 1.36 5.41
CA PRO A 172 -12.25 0.67 4.16
C PRO A 172 -13.75 0.50 3.93
N ARG A 173 -14.49 0.12 4.99
CA ARG A 173 -15.95 0.01 4.94
C ARG A 173 -16.64 1.30 4.49
N TYR A 174 -16.23 2.45 5.03
CA TYR A 174 -16.83 3.73 4.67
C TYR A 174 -16.44 4.15 3.27
N GLU A 175 -15.24 3.81 2.81
CA GLU A 175 -14.83 4.07 1.43
C GLU A 175 -15.62 3.24 0.42
N LEU A 176 -15.91 1.97 0.73
CA LEU A 176 -16.79 1.13 -0.08
C LEU A 176 -18.18 1.75 -0.22
N VAL A 177 -18.78 2.15 0.90
CA VAL A 177 -20.10 2.82 0.92
C VAL A 177 -20.04 4.14 0.12
N ARG A 178 -18.99 4.94 0.29
CA ARG A 178 -18.81 6.21 -0.45
C ARG A 178 -18.71 5.99 -1.95
N CYS A 179 -18.02 4.93 -2.38
CA CYS A 179 -17.89 4.60 -3.79
C CYS A 179 -19.12 3.87 -4.37
N GLY A 180 -20.02 3.34 -3.53
CA GLY A 180 -21.13 2.51 -3.95
C GLY A 180 -20.73 1.09 -4.35
N LEU A 181 -19.67 0.56 -3.73
CA LEU A 181 -19.22 -0.82 -3.91
C LEU A 181 -19.78 -1.72 -2.81
N ASP A 182 -19.95 -3.01 -3.11
CA ASP A 182 -20.36 -4.01 -2.12
C ASP A 182 -19.35 -4.12 -0.97
N VAL A 183 -19.85 -4.38 0.23
CA VAL A 183 -19.03 -4.56 1.43
C VAL A 183 -18.83 -6.06 1.67
N PRO A 184 -17.60 -6.60 1.55
CA PRO A 184 -17.33 -7.99 1.88
C PRO A 184 -17.66 -8.33 3.36
N ASP A 185 -18.47 -9.36 3.55
CA ASP A 185 -18.94 -9.81 4.87
C ASP A 185 -17.89 -10.56 5.69
N GLY A 186 -16.75 -10.92 5.10
CA GLY A 186 -15.67 -11.63 5.79
C GLY A 186 -14.33 -11.54 5.06
N PRO A 187 -13.26 -12.05 5.69
CA PRO A 187 -11.94 -12.09 5.06
C PRO A 187 -11.95 -12.97 3.81
N GLY A 188 -11.31 -12.49 2.73
CA GLY A 188 -11.14 -13.26 1.50
C GLY A 188 -10.34 -14.55 1.76
N PRO A 189 -10.69 -15.68 1.12
CA PRO A 189 -9.92 -16.90 1.25
C PRO A 189 -8.52 -16.74 0.62
N PRO A 190 -7.50 -17.47 1.11
CA PRO A 190 -6.23 -17.54 0.39
C PRO A 190 -6.48 -18.05 -1.05
N PRO A 191 -5.67 -17.62 -2.04
CA PRO A 191 -5.72 -18.17 -3.38
C PRO A 191 -5.62 -19.69 -3.33
N ARG A 192 -6.50 -20.38 -4.05
CA ARG A 192 -6.38 -21.83 -4.26
C ARG A 192 -5.29 -22.07 -5.29
N GLU A 193 -4.36 -22.99 -4.99
CA GLU A 193 -3.31 -23.44 -5.90
C GLU A 193 -3.89 -24.15 -7.14
#